data_AF-A0A084JD79-F1
#
_entry.id   AF-A0A084JD79-F1
#
_cell.length_a   1.000
_cell.length_b   1.000
_cell.length_c   1.000
_cell.angle_alpha   90.00
_cell.angle_beta   90.00
_cell.angle_gamma   90.00
#
_symmetry.space_group_name_H-M   'P 1'
#
loop_
_entity.id
_entity.type
_entity.pdbx_description
1 polymer ?
#
loop_
_entity_poly.entity_id
_entity_poly.type
_entity_poly.pdbx_seq_one_letter_code
_entity_poly.pdbx_strand_id
1 'polypeptide(L)'
;MKTVYQVQGKLSKDFVGQISYTVCLDETYEELDIEFFFGPRHFSPEDITPGLKQRLLDYCKEAYDLTLSSPEELENAIYGQMKTEIHTLAMLNDEFIGCIHRQLTTRHMHFTPEEATEGCIPQASIEGVLKVTILAFSVLLDNTDYTLTVRVR
;
A
#
# COMPACT_ATOMS: atom_id res chain seq x y z
N MET A 1 12.10 -13.52 -13.94
CA MET A 1 10.62 -13.62 -14.02
C MET A 1 10.13 -12.73 -15.15
N LYS A 2 9.11 -13.16 -15.88
CA LYS A 2 8.42 -12.44 -16.96
C LYS A 2 7.33 -11.55 -16.34
N THR A 3 7.28 -10.28 -16.71
CA THR A 3 6.15 -9.41 -16.33
C THR A 3 4.92 -9.79 -17.15
N VAL A 4 3.83 -10.14 -16.48
CA VAL A 4 2.55 -10.48 -17.11
C VAL A 4 1.49 -9.40 -16.93
N TYR A 5 1.67 -8.54 -15.92
CA TYR A 5 0.79 -7.41 -15.70
C TYR A 5 1.55 -6.24 -15.06
N GLN A 6 1.22 -5.02 -15.49
CA GLN A 6 1.71 -3.80 -14.85
C GLN A 6 0.66 -2.70 -15.00
N VAL A 7 0.42 -1.97 -13.92
CA VAL A 7 -0.46 -0.80 -13.90
C VAL A 7 0.15 0.30 -13.05
N GLN A 8 -0.11 1.53 -13.46
CA GLN A 8 0.28 2.74 -12.74
C GLN A 8 -0.96 3.59 -12.51
N GLY A 9 -0.99 4.31 -11.40
CA GLY A 9 -2.07 5.23 -11.09
C GLY A 9 -1.68 6.25 -10.04
N LYS A 10 -2.62 7.15 -9.76
CA LYS A 10 -2.50 8.21 -8.77
C LYS A 10 -3.70 8.17 -7.83
N LEU A 11 -3.45 8.35 -6.55
CA LEU A 11 -4.49 8.47 -5.52
C LEU A 11 -4.64 9.93 -5.09
N SER A 12 -5.88 10.33 -4.86
CA SER A 12 -6.21 11.63 -4.26
C SER A 12 -5.97 11.58 -2.75
N LYS A 13 -5.70 12.76 -2.19
CA LYS A 13 -5.64 12.95 -0.75
C LYS A 13 -6.96 12.49 -0.10
N ASP A 14 -6.85 11.92 1.10
CA ASP A 14 -7.96 11.42 1.91
C ASP A 14 -8.73 10.24 1.26
N PHE A 15 -8.20 9.65 0.17
CA PHE A 15 -8.78 8.43 -0.40
C PHE A 15 -8.69 7.27 0.60
N VAL A 16 -9.84 6.69 0.92
CA VAL A 16 -9.99 5.48 1.72
C VAL A 16 -10.85 4.51 0.94
N GLY A 17 -10.32 3.32 0.67
CA GLY A 17 -11.03 2.36 -0.17
C GLY A 17 -10.15 1.24 -0.70
N GLN A 18 -10.71 0.51 -1.66
CA GLN A 18 -10.07 -0.66 -2.23
C GLN A 18 -10.06 -0.57 -3.75
N ILE A 19 -8.96 -0.98 -4.37
CA ILE A 19 -8.84 -1.12 -5.82
C ILE A 19 -8.35 -2.53 -6.11
N SER A 20 -9.14 -3.31 -6.83
CA SER A 20 -8.80 -4.68 -7.21
C SER A 20 -8.42 -4.78 -8.68
N TYR A 21 -7.33 -5.51 -8.93
CA TYR A 21 -6.86 -5.89 -10.26
C TYR A 21 -6.96 -7.39 -10.40
N THR A 22 -7.54 -7.82 -11.51
CA THR A 22 -7.70 -9.24 -11.85
C THR A 22 -6.79 -9.55 -13.03
N VAL A 23 -5.94 -10.56 -12.87
CA VAL A 23 -4.96 -11.02 -13.85
C VAL A 23 -5.22 -12.50 -14.11
N CYS A 24 -5.50 -12.86 -15.37
CA CYS A 24 -5.60 -14.25 -15.77
C CYS A 24 -4.20 -14.79 -16.11
N LEU A 25 -3.79 -15.83 -15.42
CA LEU A 25 -2.57 -16.59 -15.72
C LEU A 25 -2.89 -17.56 -16.86
N ASP A 26 -2.09 -17.51 -17.92
CA ASP A 26 -2.27 -18.26 -19.17
C ASP A 26 -1.79 -19.70 -19.11
N GLU A 27 -0.94 -20.03 -18.13
CA GLU A 27 -0.41 -21.36 -17.86
C GLU A 27 -0.10 -21.54 -16.36
N THR A 28 0.39 -22.72 -16.00
CA THR A 28 0.86 -23.01 -14.64
C THR A 28 2.30 -22.51 -14.47
N TYR A 29 2.54 -21.75 -13.41
CA TYR A 29 3.84 -21.15 -13.09
C TYR A 29 4.46 -21.76 -11.82
N GLU A 30 5.78 -21.68 -11.71
CA GLU A 30 6.53 -22.17 -10.53
C GLU A 30 6.75 -21.06 -9.49
N GLU A 31 6.71 -19.80 -9.91
CA GLU A 31 7.02 -18.66 -9.05
C GLU A 31 6.15 -17.45 -9.39
N LEU A 32 5.67 -16.74 -8.37
CA LEU A 32 4.90 -15.50 -8.50
C LEU A 32 5.53 -14.40 -7.63
N ASP A 33 5.69 -13.22 -8.22
CA ASP A 33 6.11 -12.00 -7.54
C ASP A 33 5.08 -10.90 -7.81
N ILE A 34 4.50 -10.37 -6.74
CA ILE A 34 3.62 -9.21 -6.79
C ILE A 34 4.37 -8.05 -6.15
N GLU A 35 4.83 -7.12 -6.98
CA GLU A 35 5.47 -5.89 -6.53
C GLU A 35 4.45 -4.76 -6.47
N PHE A 36 4.31 -4.17 -5.29
CA PHE A 36 3.54 -2.95 -5.09
C PHE A 36 4.43 -1.82 -4.62
N PHE A 37 4.38 -0.70 -5.32
CA PHE A 37 5.03 0.54 -4.96
C PHE A 37 4.01 1.65 -4.78
N PHE A 38 4.21 2.52 -3.79
CA PHE A 38 3.55 3.81 -3.70
C PHE A 38 4.47 4.88 -3.12
N GLY A 39 4.20 6.15 -3.46
CA GLY A 39 4.88 7.28 -2.84
C GLY A 39 4.27 8.62 -3.25
N PRO A 40 4.46 9.67 -2.43
CA PRO A 40 5.22 9.71 -1.18
C PRO A 40 4.49 9.11 0.04
N ARG A 41 5.25 8.65 1.04
CA ARG A 41 4.70 8.02 2.27
C ARG A 41 4.50 8.98 3.44
N HIS A 42 5.35 9.98 3.59
CA HIS A 42 5.29 10.97 4.66
C HIS A 42 5.26 12.37 4.03
N PHE A 43 4.78 13.34 4.80
CA PHE A 43 4.95 14.74 4.44
C PHE A 43 6.44 15.11 4.43
N SER A 44 6.84 15.90 3.44
CA SER A 44 8.03 16.72 3.48
C SER A 44 7.69 18.11 4.08
N PRO A 45 8.69 18.89 4.52
CA PRO A 45 8.45 20.26 4.99
C PRO A 45 7.76 21.16 3.95
N GLU A 46 7.97 20.89 2.66
CA GLU A 46 7.37 21.66 1.55
C GLU A 46 5.86 21.40 1.40
N ASP A 47 5.40 20.23 1.85
CA ASP A 47 3.99 19.84 1.77
C ASP A 47 3.13 20.55 2.85
N ILE A 48 3.76 21.05 3.91
CA ILE A 48 3.07 21.62 5.08
C ILE A 48 2.98 23.13 4.99
N THR A 49 1.87 23.61 4.42
CA THR A 49 1.51 25.02 4.48
C THR A 49 1.01 25.43 5.87
N PRO A 50 1.09 26.72 6.26
CA PRO A 50 0.51 27.19 7.52
C PRO A 50 -0.98 26.85 7.68
N GLY A 51 -1.74 26.90 6.57
CA GLY A 51 -3.16 26.53 6.57
C GLY A 51 -3.39 25.04 6.80
N LEU A 52 -2.59 24.17 6.18
CA LEU A 52 -2.66 22.73 6.44
C LEU A 52 -2.26 22.41 7.89
N LYS A 53 -1.21 23.05 8.41
CA LYS A 53 -0.78 22.89 9.81
C LYS A 53 -1.89 23.26 10.79
N GLN A 54 -2.59 24.37 10.57
CA GLN A 54 -3.73 24.77 11.40
C GLN A 54 -4.87 23.75 11.31
N ARG A 55 -5.21 23.28 10.11
CA ARG A 55 -6.26 22.27 9.93
C ARG A 55 -5.94 20.95 10.64
N LEU A 56 -4.68 20.52 10.64
CA LEU A 56 -4.23 19.33 11.37
C LEU A 56 -4.36 19.52 12.89
N LEU A 57 -4.02 20.71 13.41
CA LEU A 57 -4.20 21.06 14.82
C LEU A 57 -5.68 21.03 15.22
N ASP A 58 -6.54 21.65 14.40
CA ASP A 58 -7.98 21.69 14.63
C ASP A 58 -8.56 20.28 14.63
N TYR A 59 -8.17 19.44 13.66
CA TYR A 59 -8.56 18.02 13.60
C TYR A 59 -8.13 17.23 14.84
N CYS A 60 -6.89 17.37 15.30
CA CYS A 60 -6.41 16.68 16.51
C CYS A 60 -7.22 17.06 17.75
N LYS A 61 -7.56 18.34 17.88
CA LYS A 61 -8.37 18.84 18.98
C LYS A 61 -9.82 18.35 18.90
N GLU A 62 -10.44 18.40 17.72
CA GLU A 62 -11.84 18.03 17.53
C GLU A 62 -12.07 16.51 17.61
N ALA A 63 -11.22 15.71 16.97
CA ALA A 63 -11.41 14.27 16.84
C ALA A 63 -10.88 13.47 18.05
N TYR A 64 -9.86 14.00 18.76
CA TYR A 64 -9.15 13.24 19.79
C TYR A 64 -9.00 14.00 21.12
N ASP A 65 -9.52 15.21 21.25
CA ASP A 65 -9.31 16.10 22.41
C ASP A 65 -7.82 16.30 22.74
N LEU A 66 -6.98 16.24 21.70
CA LEU A 66 -5.53 16.38 21.82
C LEU A 66 -5.13 17.84 21.58
N THR A 67 -4.73 18.52 22.65
CA THR A 67 -3.92 19.73 22.55
C THR A 67 -2.45 19.35 22.53
N LEU A 68 -1.81 19.47 21.37
CA LEU A 68 -0.37 19.25 21.25
C LEU A 68 0.38 20.30 22.08
N SER A 69 1.20 19.84 23.01
CA SER A 69 1.73 20.62 24.13
C SER A 69 2.98 21.42 23.75
N SER A 70 3.68 21.02 22.69
CA SER A 70 4.87 21.71 22.18
C SER A 70 4.98 21.69 20.64
N PRO A 71 5.73 22.64 20.04
CA PRO A 71 6.06 22.62 18.61
C PRO A 71 6.74 21.34 18.14
N GLU A 72 7.58 20.73 19.00
CA GLU A 72 8.31 19.48 18.70
C GLU A 72 7.35 18.28 18.61
N GLU A 73 6.38 18.19 19.52
CA GLU A 73 5.34 17.15 19.49
C GLU A 73 4.51 17.23 18.21
N LEU A 74 4.20 18.46 17.76
CA LEU A 74 3.48 18.70 16.52
C LEU A 74 4.31 18.29 15.29
N GLU A 75 5.59 18.63 15.24
CA GLU A 75 6.46 18.23 14.14
C GLU A 75 6.63 16.71 14.08
N ASN A 76 6.81 16.04 15.22
CA ASN A 76 6.86 14.58 15.26
C ASN A 76 5.54 13.94 14.83
N ALA A 77 4.39 14.49 15.23
CA ALA A 77 3.09 14.00 14.78
C ALA A 77 2.96 14.10 13.26
N ILE A 78 3.27 15.26 12.67
CA ILE A 78 3.12 15.52 11.23
C ILE A 78 4.13 14.71 10.40
N TYR A 79 5.40 14.73 10.75
CA TYR A 79 6.46 14.17 9.90
C TYR A 79 6.85 12.73 10.27
N GLY A 80 6.75 12.37 11.56
CA GLY A 80 7.17 11.08 12.08
C GLY A 80 6.05 10.04 12.16
N GLN A 81 4.83 10.47 12.50
CA GLN A 81 3.71 9.55 12.77
C GLN A 81 2.71 9.47 11.63
N MET A 82 2.25 10.61 11.10
CA MET A 82 1.33 10.63 9.97
C MET A 82 1.99 10.01 8.74
N LYS A 83 1.26 9.11 8.09
CA LYS A 83 1.74 8.41 6.90
C LYS A 83 0.59 8.05 5.96
N THR A 84 0.94 7.97 4.68
CA THR A 84 0.14 7.24 3.69
C THR A 84 0.26 5.75 4.04
N GLU A 85 -0.87 5.10 4.24
CA GLU A 85 -0.97 3.71 4.62
C GLU A 85 -1.81 2.95 3.61
N ILE A 86 -1.11 2.12 2.84
CA ILE A 86 -1.70 1.27 1.81
C ILE A 86 -1.19 -0.15 2.03
N HIS A 87 -2.08 -1.14 2.06
CA HIS A 87 -1.75 -2.57 2.17
C HIS A 87 -2.06 -3.29 0.86
N THR A 88 -1.44 -4.46 0.66
CA THR A 88 -1.62 -5.28 -0.54
C THR A 88 -2.13 -6.65 -0.11
N LEU A 89 -3.26 -7.07 -0.66
CA LEU A 89 -3.89 -8.36 -0.45
C LEU A 89 -3.89 -9.13 -1.78
N ALA A 90 -3.52 -10.40 -1.75
CA ALA A 90 -3.57 -11.27 -2.91
C ALA A 90 -4.49 -12.46 -2.67
N MET A 91 -5.26 -12.80 -3.71
CA MET A 91 -6.08 -14.01 -3.79
C MET A 91 -5.79 -14.74 -5.08
N LEU A 92 -5.74 -16.06 -5.06
CA LEU A 92 -5.60 -16.91 -6.23
C LEU A 92 -6.80 -17.85 -6.27
N ASN A 93 -7.54 -17.87 -7.38
CA ASN A 93 -8.74 -18.69 -7.56
C ASN A 93 -9.77 -18.51 -6.42
N ASP A 94 -9.98 -17.24 -6.04
CA ASP A 94 -10.86 -16.82 -4.93
C ASP A 94 -10.42 -17.31 -3.52
N GLU A 95 -9.24 -17.90 -3.39
CA GLU A 95 -8.63 -18.24 -2.10
C GLU A 95 -7.63 -17.17 -1.66
N PHE A 96 -7.62 -16.86 -0.36
CA PHE A 96 -6.64 -15.94 0.22
C PHE A 96 -5.24 -16.55 0.19
N ILE A 97 -4.26 -15.83 -0.37
CA ILE A 97 -2.87 -16.28 -0.41
C ILE A 97 -1.92 -15.37 0.35
N GLY A 98 -2.32 -14.14 0.72
CA GLY A 98 -1.51 -13.30 1.58
C GLY A 98 -1.99 -11.86 1.70
N CYS A 99 -1.52 -11.18 2.74
CA CYS A 99 -1.69 -9.73 2.88
C CYS A 99 -0.51 -9.11 3.64
N ILE A 100 0.10 -8.08 3.06
CA ILE A 100 1.32 -7.46 3.62
C ILE A 100 1.04 -6.03 4.10
N HIS A 101 1.23 -5.82 5.41
CA HIS A 101 1.04 -4.54 6.11
C HIS A 101 2.40 -3.91 6.52
N ARG A 102 3.43 -4.02 5.68
CA ARG A 102 4.78 -3.55 6.02
C ARG A 102 4.89 -2.04 5.90
N GLN A 103 5.73 -1.44 6.74
CA GLN A 103 5.99 0.00 6.73
C GLN A 103 6.99 0.39 5.61
N LEU A 104 6.81 -0.12 4.40
CA LEU A 104 7.66 0.10 3.23
C LEU A 104 6.83 0.65 2.07
N THR A 105 7.44 1.52 1.25
CA THR A 105 6.86 2.09 0.03
C THR A 105 6.86 1.09 -1.12
N THR A 106 7.90 0.27 -1.24
CA THR A 106 7.96 -0.89 -2.16
C THR A 106 7.83 -2.17 -1.37
N ARG A 107 6.99 -3.08 -1.84
CA ARG A 107 6.74 -4.40 -1.22
C ARG A 107 6.68 -5.46 -2.29
N HIS A 108 7.17 -6.63 -1.95
CA HIS A 108 7.07 -7.83 -2.76
C HIS A 108 6.26 -8.87 -1.98
N MET A 109 5.30 -9.50 -2.65
CA MET A 109 4.69 -10.75 -2.22
C MET A 109 5.26 -11.83 -3.15
N HIS A 110 6.23 -12.58 -2.64
CA HIS A 110 6.87 -13.67 -3.36
C HIS A 110 6.26 -15.00 -2.93
N PHE A 111 6.01 -15.89 -3.89
CA PHE A 111 5.40 -17.21 -3.70
C PHE A 111 6.11 -18.27 -4.53
N THR A 112 6.40 -19.40 -3.89
CA THR A 112 6.76 -20.68 -4.50
C THR A 112 5.91 -21.79 -3.87
N PRO A 113 6.04 -23.06 -4.30
CA PRO A 113 5.38 -24.18 -3.64
C PRO A 113 5.84 -24.40 -2.19
N GLU A 114 7.09 -24.06 -1.86
CA GLU A 114 7.70 -24.31 -0.56
C GLU A 114 7.75 -23.07 0.35
N GLU A 115 7.92 -21.89 -0.23
CA GLU A 115 8.20 -20.66 0.49
C GLU A 115 7.28 -19.52 0.04
N ALA A 116 7.04 -18.59 0.95
CA ALA A 116 6.36 -17.34 0.64
C ALA A 116 6.88 -16.22 1.53
N THR A 117 6.69 -14.98 1.08
CA THR A 117 6.97 -13.80 1.91
C THR A 117 6.15 -13.86 3.20
N GLU A 118 6.74 -13.50 4.33
CA GLU A 118 6.03 -13.46 5.61
C GLU A 118 4.72 -12.65 5.52
N GLY A 119 3.62 -13.24 6.02
CA GLY A 119 2.26 -12.75 5.83
C GLY A 119 1.55 -13.31 4.58
N CYS A 120 2.23 -14.18 3.82
CA CYS A 120 1.71 -14.92 2.69
C CYS A 120 1.80 -16.44 2.92
N ILE A 121 1.11 -17.20 2.08
CA ILE A 121 0.97 -18.65 2.16
C ILE A 121 1.59 -19.24 0.87
N PRO A 122 2.54 -20.20 0.97
CA PRO A 122 3.10 -20.90 -0.19
C PRO A 122 2.00 -21.50 -1.08
N GLN A 123 2.24 -21.55 -2.39
CA GLN A 123 1.25 -21.96 -3.39
C GLN A 123 1.73 -23.17 -4.17
N ALA A 124 1.08 -24.32 -3.96
CA ALA A 124 1.45 -25.58 -4.62
C ALA A 124 1.29 -25.56 -6.15
N SER A 125 0.36 -24.75 -6.66
CA SER A 125 0.16 -24.48 -8.09
C SER A 125 -0.19 -23.00 -8.26
N ILE A 126 0.45 -22.33 -9.22
CA ILE A 126 0.22 -20.92 -9.53
C ILE A 126 -0.39 -20.84 -10.93
N GLU A 127 -1.71 -20.89 -10.99
CA GLU A 127 -2.48 -20.87 -12.24
C GLU A 127 -3.89 -20.31 -12.03
N GLY A 128 -4.58 -19.95 -13.12
CA GLY A 128 -5.96 -19.47 -13.06
C GLY A 128 -6.05 -17.96 -12.85
N VAL A 129 -6.82 -17.51 -11.86
CA VAL A 129 -7.17 -16.08 -11.69
C VAL A 129 -6.52 -15.51 -10.44
N LEU A 130 -5.56 -14.61 -10.64
CA LEU A 130 -4.95 -13.82 -9.59
C LEU A 130 -5.74 -12.52 -9.40
N LYS A 131 -6.17 -12.25 -8.18
CA LYS A 131 -6.76 -10.97 -7.78
C LYS A 131 -5.85 -10.28 -6.77
N VAL A 132 -5.33 -9.12 -7.12
CA VAL A 132 -4.54 -8.27 -6.22
C VAL A 132 -5.36 -7.06 -5.84
N THR A 133 -5.55 -6.84 -4.54
CA THR A 133 -6.30 -5.70 -4.00
C THR A 133 -5.37 -4.78 -3.23
N ILE A 134 -5.36 -3.52 -3.65
CA ILE A 134 -4.74 -2.41 -2.92
C ILE A 134 -5.77 -1.89 -1.92
N LEU A 135 -5.40 -1.85 -0.64
CA LEU A 135 -6.23 -1.41 0.48
C LEU A 135 -5.68 -0.08 1.02
N ALA A 136 -6.29 1.03 0.63
CA ALA A 136 -5.87 2.37 1.09
C ALA A 136 -6.63 2.75 2.37
N PHE A 137 -5.87 2.94 3.46
CA PHE A 137 -6.39 3.38 4.76
C PHE A 137 -6.19 4.88 4.99
N SER A 138 -5.12 5.44 4.43
CA SER A 138 -4.78 6.86 4.52
C SER A 138 -3.93 7.24 3.31
N VAL A 139 -4.26 8.35 2.67
CA VAL A 139 -3.45 8.97 1.61
C VAL A 139 -3.24 10.43 1.97
N LEU A 140 -2.01 10.80 2.30
CA LEU A 140 -1.70 12.13 2.83
C LEU A 140 -1.73 13.24 1.78
N LEU A 141 -1.37 12.90 0.55
CA LEU A 141 -1.05 13.85 -0.52
C LEU A 141 -1.80 13.51 -1.80
N ASP A 142 -2.27 14.55 -2.48
CA ASP A 142 -2.81 14.42 -3.82
C ASP A 142 -1.75 13.94 -4.79
N ASN A 143 -2.17 13.21 -5.82
CA ASN A 143 -1.30 12.65 -6.83
C ASN A 143 -0.26 11.66 -6.26
N THR A 144 -0.56 10.99 -5.15
CA THR A 144 0.26 9.89 -4.63
C THR A 144 0.34 8.80 -5.68
N ASP A 145 1.51 8.63 -6.28
CA ASP A 145 1.75 7.65 -7.32
C ASP A 145 1.76 6.25 -6.73
N TYR A 146 1.24 5.29 -7.50
CA TYR A 146 1.43 3.87 -7.22
C TYR A 146 1.70 3.08 -8.49
N THR A 147 2.36 1.95 -8.32
CA THR A 147 2.59 0.96 -9.36
C THR A 147 2.34 -0.43 -8.78
N LEU A 148 1.62 -1.25 -9.53
CA LEU A 148 1.46 -2.68 -9.24
C LEU A 148 2.04 -3.46 -10.43
N THR A 149 2.94 -4.38 -10.16
CA THR A 149 3.56 -5.26 -11.16
C THR A 149 3.39 -6.70 -10.72
N VAL A 150 2.99 -7.57 -11.65
CA VAL A 150 2.92 -9.02 -11.45
C VAL A 150 3.92 -9.68 -12.38
N ARG A 151 4.78 -10.51 -11.80
CA ARG A 151 5.78 -11.30 -12.53
C ARG A 151 5.63 -12.76 -12.18
N VAL A 152 5.91 -13.61 -13.17
CA VAL A 152 5.84 -15.07 -13.03
C VAL A 152 7.07 -15.72 -13.65
N ARG A 153 7.40 -16.93 -13.23
CA ARG A 153 8.42 -17.78 -13.87
C ARG A 153 7.85 -19.17 -14.10
#